data_AF-A0A366WZ85-F1
#
_entry.id   AF-A0A366WZ85-F1
#
_cell.length_a   1.000
_cell.length_b   1.000
_cell.length_c   1.000
_cell.angle_alpha   90.00
_cell.angle_beta   90.00
_cell.angle_gamma   90.00
#
_symmetry.space_group_name_H-M   'P 1'
#
loop_
_entity.id
_entity.type
_entity.pdbx_description
1 polymer ?
#
loop_
_entity_poly.entity_id
_entity_poly.type
_entity_poly.pdbx_seq_one_letter_code
_entity_poly.pdbx_strand_id
1 'polypeptide(L)'
;MPLTSDIVATYRGPGRVVRRLLDLGPREDRALMFVMAFCIVAFIAQLPSLARRAHIEGLELDMLMGGALMGTVIILPLFFYLLAFVSYGAARLVGGQGTSYGARLALFWALLSSTPLVLLNGLVGGFIGSGPALTLVGIGWFAVFLWFWLSGLSQAQRRQE
;
A
#
# COMPACT_ATOMS: atom_id res chain seq x y z
N MET A 1 8.41 18.20 -4.40
CA MET A 1 8.48 17.45 -5.68
C MET A 1 7.13 16.77 -5.92
N PRO A 2 6.74 16.49 -7.17
CA PRO A 2 5.47 15.80 -7.43
C PRO A 2 5.50 14.36 -6.90
N LEU A 3 4.37 13.89 -6.37
CA LEU A 3 4.21 12.55 -5.77
C LEU A 3 4.65 11.42 -6.72
N THR A 4 4.43 11.59 -8.02
CA THR A 4 4.82 10.62 -9.05
C THR A 4 6.32 10.43 -9.18
N SER A 5 7.12 11.51 -9.03
CA SER A 5 8.58 11.41 -9.03
C SER A 5 9.12 10.68 -7.80
N ASP A 6 8.48 10.84 -6.64
CA ASP A 6 8.88 10.15 -5.41
C ASP A 6 8.53 8.65 -5.49
N ILE A 7 7.43 8.28 -6.16
CA ILE A 7 7.10 6.86 -6.44
C ILE A 7 8.21 6.22 -7.26
N VAL A 8 8.61 6.83 -8.38
CA VAL A 8 9.70 6.30 -9.23
C VAL A 8 11.03 6.24 -8.47
N ALA A 9 11.32 7.25 -7.65
CA ALA A 9 12.52 7.25 -6.81
C ALA A 9 12.52 6.13 -5.76
N THR A 10 11.34 5.71 -5.29
CA THR A 10 11.19 4.62 -4.31
C THR A 10 11.67 3.28 -4.86
N TYR A 11 11.55 3.04 -6.18
CA TYR A 11 12.11 1.84 -6.81
C TYR A 11 13.64 1.79 -6.81
N ARG A 12 14.31 2.95 -6.73
CA ARG A 12 15.78 3.04 -6.68
C ARG A 12 16.35 3.12 -5.26
N GLY A 13 15.53 3.52 -4.29
CA GLY A 13 16.02 3.79 -2.94
C GLY A 13 14.89 4.14 -1.97
N PRO A 14 14.05 3.17 -1.58
CA PRO A 14 12.85 3.43 -0.77
C PRO A 14 13.19 4.08 0.57
N GLY A 15 14.29 3.64 1.19
CA GLY A 15 14.78 4.20 2.44
C GLY A 15 15.20 5.68 2.39
N ARG A 16 15.65 6.17 1.22
CA ARG A 16 16.02 7.59 1.04
C ARG A 16 14.79 8.47 0.96
N VAL A 17 13.73 7.98 0.31
CA VAL A 17 12.46 8.69 0.18
C VAL A 17 11.77 8.79 1.54
N VAL A 18 11.72 7.70 2.30
CA VAL A 18 11.14 7.71 3.65
C VAL A 18 11.91 8.68 4.58
N ARG A 19 13.25 8.68 4.55
CA ARG A 19 14.04 9.67 5.31
C ARG A 19 13.66 11.10 4.94
N ARG A 20 13.61 11.43 3.66
CA ARG A 20 13.20 12.75 3.18
C ARG A 20 11.78 13.12 3.62
N LEU A 21 10.85 12.16 3.61
CA LEU A 21 9.48 12.38 4.07
C LEU A 21 9.38 12.62 5.58
N LEU A 22 10.26 12.00 6.37
CA LEU A 22 10.40 12.25 7.82
C LEU A 22 11.03 13.63 8.09
N ASP A 23 12.02 14.04 7.30
CA ASP A 23 12.70 15.34 7.44
C ASP A 23 11.75 16.54 7.19
N LEU A 24 10.65 16.32 6.46
CA LEU A 24 9.59 17.33 6.24
C LEU A 24 8.70 17.57 7.48
N GLY A 25 8.97 16.90 8.60
CA GLY A 25 8.23 17.04 9.85
C GLY A 25 7.00 16.11 9.97
N PRO A 26 6.54 15.85 11.21
CA PRO A 26 5.41 14.97 11.48
C PRO A 26 4.09 15.61 11.07
N ARG A 27 3.36 14.93 10.18
CA ARG A 27 2.09 15.39 9.59
C ARG A 27 1.16 14.20 9.37
N GLU A 28 0.29 13.94 10.35
CA GLU A 28 -0.67 12.82 10.31
C GLU A 28 -1.63 12.93 9.11
N ASP A 29 -1.98 14.16 8.73
CA ASP A 29 -2.78 14.47 7.54
C ASP A 29 -2.13 13.90 6.26
N ARG A 30 -0.80 13.95 6.15
CA ARG A 30 -0.08 13.37 5.01
C ARG A 30 -0.10 11.84 5.03
N ALA A 31 0.06 11.24 6.20
CA ALA A 31 0.00 9.79 6.35
C ALA A 31 -1.39 9.26 5.95
N LEU A 32 -2.45 9.94 6.41
CA LEU A 32 -3.83 9.66 6.00
C LEU A 32 -4.02 9.80 4.49
N MET A 33 -3.50 10.87 3.89
CA MET A 33 -3.57 11.05 2.44
C MET A 33 -2.96 9.86 1.68
N PHE A 34 -1.81 9.34 2.11
CA PHE A 34 -1.15 8.22 1.43
C PHE A 34 -1.96 6.93 1.48
N VAL A 35 -2.47 6.56 2.66
CA VAL A 35 -3.28 5.34 2.79
C VAL A 35 -4.61 5.47 2.06
N MET A 36 -5.26 6.64 2.11
CA MET A 36 -6.51 6.89 1.37
C MET A 36 -6.28 6.84 -0.15
N ALA A 37 -5.21 7.46 -0.64
CA ALA A 37 -4.84 7.41 -2.05
C ALA A 37 -4.59 5.97 -2.50
N PHE A 38 -3.85 5.18 -1.70
CA PHE A 38 -3.66 3.75 -1.97
C PHE A 38 -5.00 3.00 -2.03
N CYS A 39 -5.90 3.23 -1.06
CA CYS A 39 -7.19 2.55 -0.97
C CYS A 39 -8.10 2.85 -2.17
N ILE A 40 -8.11 4.08 -2.65
CA ILE A 40 -8.83 4.47 -3.87
C ILE A 40 -8.23 3.77 -5.09
N VAL A 41 -6.90 3.74 -5.21
CA VAL A 41 -6.25 3.06 -6.33
C VAL A 41 -6.47 1.54 -6.28
N ALA A 42 -6.45 0.94 -5.09
CA ALA A 42 -6.78 -0.47 -4.90
C ALA A 42 -8.24 -0.78 -5.28
N PHE A 43 -9.17 0.12 -4.94
CA PHE A 43 -10.57 0.02 -5.38
C PHE A 43 -10.69 0.06 -6.92
N ILE A 44 -9.95 0.96 -7.58
CA ILE A 44 -9.94 1.04 -9.04
C ILE A 44 -9.34 -0.24 -9.65
N ALA A 45 -8.26 -0.76 -9.04
CA ALA A 45 -7.60 -1.97 -9.51
C ALA A 45 -8.50 -3.21 -9.51
N GLN A 46 -9.44 -3.33 -8.56
CA GLN A 46 -10.35 -4.47 -8.49
C GLN A 46 -11.56 -4.37 -9.43
N LEU A 47 -11.90 -3.19 -9.97
CA LEU A 47 -13.07 -3.02 -10.84
C LEU A 47 -13.13 -4.00 -12.03
N PRO A 48 -12.04 -4.24 -12.79
CA PRO A 48 -12.05 -5.20 -13.89
C PRO A 48 -12.41 -6.63 -13.43
N SER A 49 -11.89 -7.04 -12.27
CA SER A 49 -12.18 -8.36 -11.69
C SER A 49 -13.62 -8.48 -11.20
N LEU A 50 -14.18 -7.43 -10.59
CA LEU A 50 -15.58 -7.39 -10.16
C LEU A 50 -16.54 -7.41 -11.35
N ALA A 51 -16.24 -6.64 -12.40
CA ALA A 51 -17.03 -6.63 -13.63
C ALA A 51 -17.06 -8.01 -14.30
N ARG A 52 -15.90 -8.67 -14.40
CA ARG A 52 -15.80 -10.04 -14.91
C ARG A 52 -16.64 -11.01 -14.07
N ARG A 53 -16.53 -10.91 -12.75
CA ARG A 53 -17.27 -11.78 -11.82
C ARG A 53 -18.77 -11.58 -11.92
N ALA A 54 -19.23 -10.32 -11.95
CA ALA A 54 -20.63 -9.98 -12.16
C ALA A 54 -21.18 -10.60 -13.45
N HIS A 55 -20.40 -10.51 -14.54
CA HIS A 55 -20.79 -11.04 -15.84
C HIS A 55 -20.86 -12.58 -15.86
N ILE A 56 -19.88 -13.28 -15.25
CA ILE A 56 -19.82 -14.75 -15.25
C ILE A 56 -20.84 -15.36 -14.28
N GLU A 57 -20.98 -14.81 -13.08
CA GLU A 57 -21.84 -15.34 -12.02
C GLU A 57 -23.29 -14.83 -12.10
N GLY A 58 -23.58 -13.87 -13.00
CA GLY A 58 -24.90 -13.25 -13.13
C GLY A 58 -25.29 -12.39 -11.92
N LEU A 59 -24.30 -11.84 -11.21
CA LEU A 59 -24.51 -10.99 -10.03
C LEU A 59 -24.68 -9.52 -10.43
N GLU A 60 -25.34 -8.75 -9.56
CA GLU A 60 -25.41 -7.29 -9.71
C GLU A 60 -24.06 -6.64 -9.40
N LEU A 61 -23.54 -5.89 -10.38
CA LEU A 61 -22.26 -5.19 -10.26
C LEU A 61 -22.27 -4.14 -9.15
N ASP A 62 -23.37 -3.40 -8.98
CA ASP A 62 -23.49 -2.34 -7.98
C ASP A 62 -23.38 -2.89 -6.55
N MET A 63 -23.97 -4.06 -6.29
CA MET A 63 -23.83 -4.75 -5.02
C MET A 63 -22.36 -5.11 -4.75
N LEU A 64 -21.67 -5.70 -5.74
CA LEU A 64 -20.27 -6.05 -5.61
C LEU A 64 -19.39 -4.82 -5.40
N MET A 65 -19.59 -3.75 -6.19
CA MET A 65 -18.86 -2.50 -6.07
C MET A 65 -19.10 -1.81 -4.72
N GLY A 66 -20.33 -1.82 -4.22
CA GLY A 66 -20.67 -1.28 -2.90
C GLY A 66 -19.93 -1.99 -1.77
N GLY A 67 -19.93 -3.33 -1.78
CA GLY A 67 -19.16 -4.14 -0.83
C GLY A 67 -17.65 -3.89 -0.94
N ALA A 68 -17.14 -3.80 -2.17
CA ALA A 68 -15.74 -3.55 -2.43
C ALA A 68 -15.28 -2.17 -1.94
N LEU A 69 -16.10 -1.12 -2.15
CA LEU A 69 -15.82 0.24 -1.68
C LEU A 69 -15.79 0.29 -0.15
N MET A 70 -16.75 -0.35 0.53
CA MET A 70 -16.74 -0.46 1.99
C MET A 70 -15.48 -1.20 2.48
N GLY A 71 -15.14 -2.32 1.86
CA GLY A 71 -13.94 -3.08 2.18
C GLY A 71 -12.66 -2.26 2.02
N THR A 72 -12.46 -1.62 0.86
CA THR A 72 -11.19 -0.97 0.53
C THR A 72 -11.06 0.45 1.01
N VAL A 73 -12.13 1.27 1.00
CA VAL A 73 -12.04 2.70 1.33
C VAL A 73 -12.34 2.97 2.80
N ILE A 74 -13.14 2.12 3.46
CA ILE A 74 -13.52 2.32 4.87
C ILE A 74 -12.78 1.36 5.80
N ILE A 75 -12.83 0.05 5.53
CA ILE A 75 -12.28 -0.96 6.43
C ILE A 75 -10.75 -1.07 6.29
N LEU A 76 -10.23 -1.08 5.07
CA LEU A 76 -8.81 -1.30 4.80
C LEU A 76 -7.86 -0.23 5.40
N PRO A 77 -8.17 1.08 5.41
CA PRO A 77 -7.34 2.06 6.11
C PRO A 77 -7.23 1.75 7.60
N LEU A 78 -8.34 1.39 8.26
CA LEU A 78 -8.34 1.03 9.69
C LEU A 78 -7.46 -0.19 9.95
N PHE A 79 -7.53 -1.19 9.06
CA PHE A 79 -6.65 -2.35 9.12
C PHE A 79 -5.17 -1.95 8.99
N PHE A 80 -4.81 -1.06 8.06
CA PHE A 80 -3.43 -0.60 7.92
C PHE A 80 -2.95 0.24 9.11
N TYR A 81 -3.83 0.98 9.78
CA TYR A 81 -3.51 1.64 11.04
C TYR A 81 -3.16 0.64 12.14
N LEU A 82 -3.96 -0.41 12.29
CA LEU A 82 -3.67 -1.49 13.22
C LEU A 82 -2.34 -2.17 12.87
N LEU A 83 -2.12 -2.47 11.59
CA LEU A 83 -0.87 -3.05 11.11
C LEU A 83 0.32 -2.13 11.40
N ALA A 84 0.21 -0.83 11.17
CA ALA A 84 1.26 0.13 11.49
C ALA A 84 1.59 0.16 12.99
N PHE A 85 0.56 0.05 13.84
CA PHE A 85 0.74 -0.02 15.29
C PHE A 85 1.47 -1.31 15.71
N VAL A 86 1.04 -2.47 15.18
CA VAL A 86 1.73 -3.76 15.41
C VAL A 86 3.17 -3.70 14.92
N SER A 87 3.40 -3.10 13.74
CA SER A 87 4.72 -2.93 13.15
C SER A 87 5.62 -2.08 14.04
N TYR A 88 5.09 -0.99 14.57
CA TYR A 88 5.80 -0.15 15.54
C TYR A 88 6.15 -0.93 16.81
N GLY A 89 5.20 -1.71 17.35
CA GLY A 89 5.42 -2.55 18.52
C GLY A 89 6.50 -3.61 18.30
N ALA A 90 6.40 -4.38 17.22
CA ALA A 90 7.40 -5.39 16.84
C ALA A 90 8.78 -4.78 16.66
N ALA A 91 8.85 -3.63 15.98
CA ALA A 91 10.10 -2.99 15.70
C ALA A 91 10.71 -2.30 16.95
N ARG A 92 9.89 -1.99 17.98
CA ARG A 92 10.37 -1.55 19.29
C ARG A 92 10.94 -2.73 20.11
N LEU A 93 10.40 -3.94 19.98
CA LEU A 93 10.94 -5.15 20.61
C LEU A 93 12.33 -5.51 20.07
N VAL A 94 12.61 -5.21 18.80
CA VAL A 94 13.92 -5.42 18.15
C VAL A 94 14.90 -4.26 18.42
N GLY A 95 14.53 -3.30 19.27
CA GLY A 95 15.42 -2.20 19.71
C GLY A 95 15.39 -0.95 18.83
N GLY A 96 14.39 -0.80 17.97
CA GLY A 96 14.25 0.40 17.15
C GLY A 96 13.88 1.65 17.95
N GLN A 97 14.52 2.78 17.62
CA GLN A 97 14.40 4.07 18.32
C GLN A 97 13.41 5.03 17.61
N GLY A 98 12.69 4.56 16.60
CA GLY A 98 11.78 5.36 15.79
C GLY A 98 10.49 5.77 16.51
N THR A 99 9.72 6.65 15.88
CA THR A 99 8.40 7.09 16.37
C THR A 99 7.27 6.24 15.77
N SER A 100 6.11 6.21 16.44
CA SER A 100 4.90 5.56 15.89
C SER A 100 4.49 6.18 14.55
N TYR A 101 4.66 7.50 14.40
CA TYR A 101 4.44 8.21 13.13
C TYR A 101 5.36 7.70 12.02
N GLY A 102 6.65 7.49 12.30
CA GLY A 102 7.59 7.00 11.29
C GLY A 102 7.26 5.60 10.77
N ALA A 103 6.76 4.72 11.64
CA ALA A 103 6.29 3.40 11.25
C ALA A 103 5.06 3.46 10.33
N ARG A 104 4.08 4.33 10.65
CA ARG A 104 2.89 4.58 9.80
C ARG A 104 3.29 5.12 8.44
N LEU A 105 4.15 6.14 8.43
CA LEU A 105 4.61 6.79 7.20
C LEU A 105 5.33 5.79 6.29
N ALA A 106 6.21 4.95 6.85
CA ALA A 106 6.91 3.92 6.09
C ALA A 106 5.96 2.90 5.45
N LEU A 107 4.97 2.42 6.21
CA LEU A 107 3.97 1.47 5.72
C LEU A 107 3.09 2.10 4.64
N PHE A 108 2.52 3.27 4.90
CA PHE A 108 1.59 3.92 3.98
C PHE A 108 2.28 4.38 2.70
N TRP A 109 3.53 4.84 2.81
CA TRP A 109 4.35 5.15 1.63
C TRP A 109 4.67 3.91 0.80
N ALA A 110 5.00 2.78 1.44
CA ALA A 110 5.25 1.52 0.75
C ALA A 110 4.01 1.02 0.00
N LEU A 111 2.83 1.10 0.62
CA LEU A 111 1.55 0.80 -0.02
C LEU A 111 1.35 1.67 -1.26
N LEU A 112 1.40 3.00 -1.09
CA LEU A 112 1.20 3.95 -2.18
C LEU A 112 2.19 3.75 -3.34
N SER A 113 3.46 3.47 -3.03
CA SER A 113 4.50 3.26 -4.05
C SER A 113 4.33 1.93 -4.80
N SER A 114 3.67 0.95 -4.19
CA SER A 114 3.33 -0.33 -4.80
C SER A 114 2.10 -0.28 -5.70
N THR A 115 1.38 0.84 -5.76
CA THR A 115 0.15 1.00 -6.55
C THR A 115 0.25 0.62 -8.04
N PRO A 116 1.37 0.86 -8.77
CA PRO A 116 1.46 0.44 -10.17
C PRO A 116 1.36 -1.08 -10.33
N LEU A 117 1.91 -1.83 -9.37
CA LEU A 117 1.85 -3.30 -9.37
C LEU A 117 0.48 -3.81 -8.93
N VAL A 118 -0.20 -3.11 -8.00
CA VAL A 118 -1.59 -3.42 -7.63
C VAL A 118 -2.52 -3.26 -8.83
N LEU A 119 -2.38 -2.15 -9.58
CA LEU A 119 -3.14 -1.91 -10.80
C LEU A 119 -2.87 -3.01 -11.84
N LEU A 120 -1.60 -3.38 -12.05
CA LEU A 120 -1.24 -4.47 -12.95
C LEU A 120 -1.87 -5.80 -12.52
N ASN A 121 -1.85 -6.13 -11.22
CA ASN A 121 -2.48 -7.34 -10.69
C ASN A 121 -3.98 -7.36 -10.95
N GLY A 122 -4.67 -6.24 -10.70
CA GLY A 122 -6.09 -6.06 -10.96
C GLY A 122 -6.49 -6.23 -12.43
N LEU A 123 -5.69 -5.66 -13.34
CA LEU A 123 -5.87 -5.83 -14.78
C LEU A 123 -5.69 -7.29 -15.20
N VAL A 124 -4.65 -7.96 -14.72
CA VAL A 124 -4.40 -9.38 -15.01
C VAL A 124 -5.56 -10.24 -14.50
N GLY A 125 -6.05 -9.98 -13.29
CA GLY A 125 -7.18 -10.70 -12.70
C GLY A 125 -8.49 -10.48 -13.44
N GLY A 126 -8.75 -9.26 -13.92
CA GLY A 126 -9.97 -8.94 -14.68
C GLY A 126 -9.98 -9.46 -16.11
N PHE A 127 -8.87 -9.28 -16.85
CA PHE A 127 -8.83 -9.65 -18.26
C PHE A 127 -8.51 -11.14 -18.46
N ILE A 128 -7.46 -11.64 -17.80
CA ILE A 128 -7.00 -13.03 -17.99
C ILE A 128 -7.77 -13.99 -17.07
N GLY A 129 -8.00 -13.59 -15.83
CA GLY A 129 -8.64 -14.42 -14.81
C GLY A 129 -7.65 -15.12 -13.88
N SER A 130 -8.16 -16.11 -13.14
CA SER A 130 -7.35 -16.93 -12.24
C SER A 130 -6.34 -17.77 -13.02
N GLY A 131 -5.05 -17.65 -12.68
CA GLY A 131 -4.00 -18.44 -13.30
C GLY A 131 -2.59 -18.14 -12.78
N PRO A 132 -1.56 -18.80 -13.37
CA PRO A 132 -0.17 -18.61 -12.98
C PRO A 132 0.31 -17.17 -13.14
N ALA A 133 -0.15 -16.46 -14.18
CA ALA A 133 0.20 -15.06 -14.42
C ALA A 133 -0.28 -14.15 -13.28
N LEU A 134 -1.53 -14.30 -12.82
CA LEU A 134 -2.07 -13.55 -11.68
C LEU A 134 -1.26 -13.80 -10.41
N THR A 135 -0.91 -15.07 -10.18
CA THR A 135 -0.13 -15.49 -9.01
C THR A 135 1.27 -14.90 -9.04
N LEU A 136 1.96 -14.95 -10.18
CA LEU A 136 3.29 -14.38 -10.36
C LEU A 136 3.30 -12.86 -10.15
N VAL A 137 2.34 -12.14 -10.72
CA VAL A 137 2.22 -10.69 -10.52
C VAL A 137 1.91 -10.36 -9.05
N GLY A 138 1.05 -11.17 -8.40
CA GLY A 138 0.73 -11.01 -6.98
C GLY A 138 1.95 -11.22 -6.07
N ILE A 139 2.74 -12.27 -6.32
CA ILE A 139 3.99 -12.52 -5.59
C ILE A 139 4.99 -11.40 -5.84
N GLY A 140 5.14 -10.96 -7.10
CA GLY A 140 6.03 -9.85 -7.46
C GLY A 140 5.64 -8.54 -6.75
N TRP A 141 4.34 -8.21 -6.74
CA TRP A 141 3.82 -7.08 -5.99
C TRP A 141 4.13 -7.19 -4.49
N PHE A 142 3.83 -8.34 -3.87
CA PHE A 142 4.06 -8.56 -2.45
C PHE A 142 5.54 -8.45 -2.08
N ALA A 143 6.44 -9.01 -2.90
CA ALA A 143 7.87 -8.91 -2.71
C ALA A 143 8.37 -7.45 -2.77
N VAL A 144 7.89 -6.67 -3.75
CA VAL A 144 8.24 -5.24 -3.87
C VAL A 144 7.68 -4.43 -2.71
N PHE A 145 6.43 -4.71 -2.29
CA PHE A 145 5.83 -4.09 -1.12
C PHE A 145 6.64 -4.35 0.15
N LEU A 146 7.01 -5.62 0.41
CA LEU A 146 7.85 -5.98 1.55
C LEU A 146 9.21 -5.28 1.50
N TRP A 147 9.83 -5.22 0.33
CA TRP A 147 11.09 -4.52 0.14
C TRP A 147 10.96 -3.02 0.51
N PHE A 148 9.94 -2.34 -0.01
CA PHE A 148 9.69 -0.92 0.27
C PHE A 148 9.41 -0.69 1.75
N TRP A 149 8.59 -1.55 2.35
CA TRP A 149 8.18 -1.43 3.73
C TRP A 149 9.32 -1.70 4.70
N LEU A 150 10.08 -2.79 4.56
CA LEU A 150 11.22 -3.12 5.42
C LEU A 150 12.34 -2.07 5.32
N SER A 151 12.65 -1.62 4.10
CA SER A 151 13.65 -0.58 3.86
C SER A 151 13.22 0.77 4.46
N GLY A 152 11.94 1.11 4.35
CA GLY A 152 11.36 2.32 4.94
C GLY A 152 11.34 2.25 6.46
N LEU A 153 10.93 1.11 7.02
CA LEU A 153 10.85 0.88 8.46
C LEU A 153 12.25 0.94 9.10
N SER A 154 13.23 0.25 8.52
CA SER A 154 14.62 0.31 9.00
C SER A 154 15.15 1.75 9.07
N GLN A 155 14.81 2.58 8.08
CA GLN A 155 15.21 3.99 8.05
C GLN A 155 14.44 4.85 9.05
N ALA A 156 13.14 4.61 9.22
CA ALA A 156 12.32 5.29 10.22
C ALA A 156 12.73 4.96 11.66
N GLN A 157 13.43 3.83 11.86
CA GLN A 157 13.91 3.39 13.16
C GLN A 157 15.36 3.72 13.48
N ARG A 158 16.13 4.17 12.49
CA ARG A 158 17.46 4.73 12.75
C ARG A 158 17.31 6.01 13.55
N ARG A 159 18.15 6.15 14.57
CA ARG A 159 18.21 7.34 15.42
C ARG A 159 18.43 8.56 14.52
N GLN A 160 17.50 9.51 14.53
CA GLN A 160 17.71 10.82 13.92
C GLN A 160 18.68 11.56 14.84
N GLU A 161 19.96 11.58 14.45
CA GLU A 161 20.96 12.53 14.97
C GLU A 161 20.82 13.88 14.25
#